data_AF-A0A9E4RC03-F1
#
_entry.id   AF-A0A9E4RC03-F1
#
_cell.length_a   1.000
_cell.length_b   1.000
_cell.length_c   1.000
_cell.angle_alpha   90.00
_cell.angle_beta   90.00
_cell.angle_gamma   90.00
#
_symmetry.space_group_name_H-M   'P 1'
#
loop_
_entity.id
_entity.type
_entity.pdbx_description
1 polymer ?
#
loop_
_entity_poly.entity_id
_entity_poly.type
_entity_poly.pdbx_seq_one_letter_code
_entity_poly.pdbx_strand_id
1 'polypeptide(L)'
;MPDLFEQLVGDYLTGKGYLCNFNVSYRKADGRGAGSDIDVLAMRQTPPHDVIVGECKSWEVGVRGQRMVDNPAHTDRRYFKPLFEEEWADGLAAKVREEFGQKKGSTYVIYCARLRDDGDALRKRRVAGNRVQVVTLDEMIRDTNQRLDDKQNHSVEPTTLGRFVQLMRHAGIKLEFP
;
A
#
# COMPACT_ATOMS: atom_id res chain seq x y z
N MET A 1 9.04 -13.56 6.10
CA MET A 1 9.43 -12.23 6.61
C MET A 1 9.18 -11.26 5.47
N PRO A 2 8.43 -10.16 5.69
CA PRO A 2 8.13 -9.19 4.64
C PRO A 2 9.41 -8.57 4.08
N ASP A 3 9.38 -8.13 2.82
CA ASP A 3 10.52 -7.41 2.23
C ASP A 3 10.71 -6.02 2.88
N LEU A 4 11.84 -5.36 2.62
CA LEU A 4 12.13 -4.04 3.23
C LEU A 4 11.07 -2.99 2.89
N PHE A 5 10.54 -2.99 1.66
CA PHE A 5 9.60 -1.98 1.23
C PHE A 5 8.21 -2.22 1.83
N GLU A 6 7.78 -3.47 1.92
CA GLU A 6 6.60 -3.88 2.70
C GLU A 6 6.71 -3.43 4.15
N GLN A 7 7.86 -3.66 4.79
CA GLN A 7 8.12 -3.21 6.16
C GLN A 7 7.98 -1.69 6.27
N LEU A 8 8.57 -0.90 5.37
CA LEU A 8 8.45 0.55 5.36
C LEU A 8 7.00 1.03 5.18
N VAL A 9 6.22 0.37 4.31
CA VAL A 9 4.79 0.67 4.13
C VAL A 9 4.00 0.37 5.40
N GLY A 10 4.24 -0.77 6.04
CA GLY A 10 3.58 -1.10 7.30
C GLY A 10 3.96 -0.14 8.43
N ASP A 11 5.20 0.31 8.47
CA ASP A 11 5.70 1.27 9.45
C ASP A 11 5.10 2.67 9.22
N TYR A 12 4.98 3.10 7.94
CA TYR A 12 4.24 4.29 7.53
C TYR A 12 2.77 4.23 7.99
N LEU A 13 2.08 3.13 7.69
CA LEU A 13 0.69 2.93 8.07
C LEU A 13 0.49 2.88 9.59
N THR A 14 1.43 2.27 10.31
CA THR A 14 1.45 2.28 11.79
C THR A 14 1.57 3.70 12.33
N GLY A 15 2.41 4.53 11.73
CA GLY A 15 2.51 5.96 12.06
C GLY A 15 1.21 6.74 11.84
N LYS A 16 0.33 6.25 10.96
CA LYS A 16 -1.01 6.79 10.70
C LYS A 16 -2.12 6.17 11.57
N GLY A 17 -1.76 5.28 12.48
CA GLY A 17 -2.68 4.63 13.41
C GLY A 17 -3.36 3.36 12.88
N TYR A 18 -2.79 2.71 11.86
CA TYR A 18 -3.24 1.40 11.41
C TYR A 18 -2.50 0.28 12.13
N LEU A 19 -3.17 -0.86 12.30
CA LEU A 19 -2.54 -2.13 12.63
C LEU A 19 -2.34 -2.92 11.33
N CYS A 20 -1.15 -3.46 11.12
CA CYS A 20 -0.77 -4.12 9.86
C CYS A 20 -0.50 -5.61 10.06
N ASN A 21 -1.05 -6.42 9.15
CA ASN A 21 -0.67 -7.81 8.90
C ASN A 21 0.04 -7.87 7.54
N PHE A 22 1.01 -8.77 7.40
CA PHE A 22 1.79 -8.92 6.17
C PHE A 22 1.60 -10.29 5.56
N ASN A 23 1.78 -10.40 4.24
CA ASN A 23 1.75 -11.67 3.50
C ASN A 23 0.48 -12.48 3.83
N VAL A 24 -0.70 -11.82 3.78
CA VAL A 24 -1.97 -12.46 4.11
C VAL A 24 -2.44 -13.28 2.93
N SER A 25 -2.37 -14.60 3.04
CA SER A 25 -2.71 -15.51 1.96
C SER A 25 -4.19 -15.50 1.61
N TYR A 26 -4.47 -15.47 0.31
CA TYR A 26 -5.79 -15.60 -0.27
C TYR A 26 -5.75 -16.46 -1.53
N ARG A 27 -6.93 -16.89 -1.97
CA ARG A 27 -7.10 -17.72 -3.18
C ARG A 27 -8.08 -17.07 -4.12
N LYS A 28 -8.00 -17.47 -5.39
CA LYS A 28 -9.02 -17.21 -6.40
C LYS A 28 -10.38 -17.71 -5.89
N ALA A 29 -11.48 -17.04 -6.23
CA ALA A 29 -12.81 -17.35 -5.72
C ALA A 29 -13.29 -18.79 -6.05
N ASP A 30 -12.82 -19.36 -7.16
CA ASP A 30 -13.11 -20.75 -7.54
C ASP A 30 -12.26 -21.80 -6.77
N GLY A 31 -11.34 -21.34 -5.92
CA GLY A 31 -10.41 -22.16 -5.15
C GLY A 31 -9.29 -22.82 -5.96
N ARG A 32 -9.23 -22.60 -7.28
CA ARG A 32 -8.26 -23.24 -8.18
C ARG A 32 -6.97 -22.43 -8.29
N GLY A 33 -5.88 -23.15 -8.60
CA GLY A 33 -4.56 -22.56 -8.79
C GLY A 33 -3.75 -22.37 -7.51
N ALA A 34 -2.51 -21.91 -7.67
CA ALA A 34 -1.66 -21.51 -6.56
C ALA A 34 -2.21 -20.22 -5.93
N GLY A 35 -2.12 -20.12 -4.59
CA GLY A 35 -2.55 -18.93 -3.85
C GLY A 35 -1.77 -17.67 -4.23
N SER A 36 -2.22 -16.55 -3.68
CA SER A 36 -1.52 -15.26 -3.71
C SER A 36 -1.54 -14.67 -2.32
N ASP A 37 -0.69 -13.69 -2.06
CA ASP A 37 -0.62 -13.02 -0.77
C ASP A 37 -0.95 -11.54 -0.95
N ILE A 38 -1.59 -10.95 0.06
CA ILE A 38 -1.69 -9.49 0.22
C ILE A 38 -0.41 -9.04 0.91
N ASP A 39 0.37 -8.17 0.26
CA ASP A 39 1.66 -7.72 0.79
C ASP A 39 1.47 -7.04 2.17
N VAL A 40 0.51 -6.10 2.27
CA VAL A 40 0.13 -5.43 3.53
C VAL A 40 -1.38 -5.34 3.67
N LEU A 41 -1.94 -5.90 4.74
CA LEU A 41 -3.34 -5.76 5.10
C LEU A 41 -3.45 -4.95 6.39
N ALA A 42 -3.98 -3.73 6.30
CA ALA A 42 -3.96 -2.78 7.41
C ALA A 42 -5.38 -2.34 7.81
N MET A 43 -5.61 -2.14 9.11
CA MET A 43 -6.90 -1.73 9.64
C MET A 43 -6.75 -0.65 10.70
N ARG A 44 -7.57 0.40 10.60
CA ARG A 44 -7.73 1.40 11.65
C ARG A 44 -8.77 0.93 12.66
N GLN A 45 -8.35 0.79 13.92
CA GLN A 45 -9.26 0.39 15.00
C GLN A 45 -10.16 1.53 15.47
N THR A 46 -9.79 2.79 15.25
CA THR A 46 -10.63 3.94 15.59
C THR A 46 -11.62 4.25 14.45
N PRO A 47 -12.87 4.63 14.78
CA PRO A 47 -13.82 5.10 13.78
C PRO A 47 -13.33 6.37 13.02
N PRO A 48 -13.65 6.52 11.73
CA PRO A 48 -14.29 5.50 10.90
C PRO A 48 -13.32 4.33 10.66
N HIS A 49 -13.81 3.11 10.89
CA HIS A 49 -13.01 1.92 10.62
C HIS A 49 -12.72 1.87 9.13
N ASP A 50 -11.44 1.76 8.80
CA ASP A 50 -10.95 1.76 7.44
C ASP A 50 -9.97 0.60 7.27
N VAL A 51 -10.04 -0.06 6.12
CA VAL A 51 -9.20 -1.19 5.76
C VAL A 51 -8.41 -0.85 4.51
N ILE A 52 -7.10 -1.03 4.57
CA ILE A 52 -6.20 -0.87 3.44
C ILE A 52 -5.73 -2.25 3.00
N VAL A 53 -5.94 -2.54 1.72
CA VAL A 53 -5.31 -3.64 1.02
C VAL A 53 -4.15 -3.06 0.22
N GLY A 54 -2.93 -3.29 0.69
CA GLY A 54 -1.69 -2.78 0.13
C GLY A 54 -0.95 -3.81 -0.69
N GLU A 55 -0.67 -3.49 -1.95
CA GLU A 55 0.30 -4.19 -2.80
C GLU A 55 1.56 -3.34 -2.90
N CYS A 56 2.73 -3.91 -2.60
CA CYS A 56 4.00 -3.20 -2.51
C CYS A 56 4.90 -3.56 -3.69
N LYS A 57 5.44 -2.57 -4.41
CA LYS A 57 6.47 -2.80 -5.45
C LYS A 57 7.64 -1.83 -5.36
N SER A 58 8.81 -2.39 -5.14
CA SER A 58 10.08 -1.67 -4.96
C SER A 58 10.96 -1.64 -6.22
N TRP A 59 10.40 -1.84 -7.42
CA TRP A 59 11.16 -1.97 -8.65
C TRP A 59 12.04 -0.74 -8.95
N GLU A 60 13.32 -0.98 -9.22
CA GLU A 60 14.30 0.05 -9.58
C GLU A 60 13.85 0.89 -10.78
N VAL A 61 13.18 0.25 -11.74
CA VAL A 61 12.66 0.91 -12.95
C VAL A 61 11.36 1.70 -12.74
N GLY A 62 10.76 1.64 -11.54
CA GLY A 62 9.49 2.29 -11.19
C GLY A 62 8.24 1.68 -11.85
N VAL A 63 7.07 2.03 -11.32
CA VAL A 63 5.76 1.68 -11.86
C VAL A 63 5.36 2.70 -12.94
N ARG A 64 4.80 2.22 -14.05
CA ARG A 64 4.20 3.07 -15.10
C ARG A 64 2.76 2.66 -15.30
N GLY A 65 1.84 3.41 -14.71
CA GLY A 65 0.42 3.06 -14.63
C GLY A 65 -0.24 2.91 -15.99
N GLN A 66 0.03 3.82 -16.93
CA GLN A 66 -0.58 3.77 -18.27
C GLN A 66 -0.16 2.49 -19.01
N ARG A 67 1.14 2.16 -18.98
CA ARG A 67 1.66 0.92 -19.57
C ARG A 67 1.01 -0.31 -18.93
N MET A 68 0.93 -0.33 -17.60
CA MET A 68 0.38 -1.46 -16.86
C MET A 68 -1.10 -1.72 -17.20
N VAL A 69 -1.86 -0.67 -17.50
CA VAL A 69 -3.27 -0.81 -17.90
C VAL A 69 -3.41 -1.18 -19.38
N ASP A 70 -2.72 -0.49 -20.28
CA ASP A 70 -2.91 -0.65 -21.74
C ASP A 70 -2.25 -1.92 -22.28
N ASN A 71 -1.08 -2.27 -21.75
CA ASN A 71 -0.29 -3.41 -22.20
C ASN A 71 0.44 -4.07 -21.00
N PRO A 72 -0.33 -4.70 -20.09
CA PRO A 72 0.25 -5.34 -18.91
C PRO A 72 1.22 -6.45 -19.32
N ALA A 73 2.45 -6.36 -18.83
CA ALA A 73 3.41 -7.45 -18.98
C ALA A 73 2.96 -8.68 -18.20
N HIS A 74 3.54 -9.83 -18.53
CA HIS A 74 3.32 -11.07 -17.78
C HIS A 74 3.60 -10.90 -16.28
N THR A 75 4.62 -10.13 -15.91
CA THR A 75 4.93 -9.79 -14.52
C THR A 75 3.81 -8.99 -13.86
N ASP A 76 3.26 -7.98 -14.54
CA ASP A 76 2.20 -7.14 -14.00
C ASP A 76 0.95 -7.97 -13.68
N ARG A 77 0.56 -8.85 -14.61
CA ARG A 77 -0.57 -9.79 -14.42
C ARG A 77 -0.32 -10.77 -13.29
N ARG A 78 0.91 -11.26 -13.17
CA ARG A 78 1.29 -12.22 -12.12
C ARG A 78 1.21 -11.61 -10.73
N TYR A 79 1.62 -10.34 -10.57
CA TYR A 79 1.68 -9.69 -9.27
C TYR A 79 0.38 -9.00 -8.88
N PHE A 80 -0.26 -8.29 -9.81
CA PHE A 80 -1.50 -7.54 -9.55
C PHE A 80 -2.72 -8.28 -10.08
N LYS A 81 -2.84 -9.59 -9.79
CA LYS A 81 -3.93 -10.43 -10.31
C LYS A 81 -5.31 -9.80 -10.11
N PRO A 82 -5.67 -9.26 -8.92
CA PRO A 82 -6.97 -8.63 -8.69
C PRO A 82 -7.25 -7.40 -9.57
N LEU A 83 -6.23 -6.77 -10.14
CA LEU A 83 -6.37 -5.63 -11.04
C LEU A 83 -6.87 -6.04 -12.44
N PHE A 84 -6.61 -7.29 -12.83
CA PHE A 84 -6.81 -7.80 -14.18
C PHE A 84 -7.78 -8.99 -14.26
N GLU A 85 -7.98 -9.72 -13.17
CA GLU A 85 -8.82 -10.92 -13.09
C GLU A 85 -9.87 -10.76 -11.98
N GLU A 86 -11.14 -10.81 -12.37
CA GLU A 86 -12.27 -10.54 -11.47
C GLU A 86 -12.38 -11.58 -10.35
N GLU A 87 -12.16 -12.86 -10.65
CA GLU A 87 -12.29 -13.91 -9.65
C GLU A 87 -11.16 -13.85 -8.60
N TRP A 88 -10.02 -13.22 -8.94
CA TRP A 88 -8.99 -12.89 -7.96
C TRP A 88 -9.39 -11.71 -7.09
N ALA A 89 -10.07 -10.71 -7.66
CA ALA A 89 -10.65 -9.60 -6.89
C ALA A 89 -11.75 -10.08 -5.92
N ASP A 90 -12.59 -11.02 -6.35
CA ASP A 90 -13.63 -11.61 -5.51
C ASP A 90 -13.04 -12.45 -4.37
N GLY A 91 -12.01 -13.24 -4.66
CA GLY A 91 -11.26 -13.99 -3.66
C GLY A 91 -10.58 -13.09 -2.63
N LEU A 92 -9.98 -11.99 -3.09
CA LEU A 92 -9.41 -10.94 -2.24
C LEU A 92 -10.48 -10.33 -1.32
N ALA A 93 -11.64 -9.96 -1.87
CA ALA A 93 -12.74 -9.38 -1.11
C ALA A 93 -13.34 -10.36 -0.09
N ALA A 94 -13.40 -11.66 -0.42
CA ALA A 94 -13.77 -12.70 0.52
C ALA A 94 -12.77 -12.76 1.69
N LYS A 95 -11.46 -12.73 1.40
CA LYS A 95 -10.43 -12.75 2.44
C LYS A 95 -10.47 -11.51 3.34
N VAL A 96 -10.65 -10.31 2.77
CA VAL A 96 -10.79 -9.08 3.56
C VAL A 96 -12.01 -9.15 4.49
N ARG A 97 -13.14 -9.70 4.02
CA ARG A 97 -14.34 -9.92 4.85
C ARG A 97 -14.13 -10.97 5.93
N GLU A 98 -13.34 -12.01 5.67
CA GLU A 98 -12.97 -13.02 6.65
C GLU A 98 -12.15 -12.41 7.78
N GLU A 99 -11.13 -11.61 7.45
CA GLU A 99 -10.22 -10.99 8.43
C GLU A 99 -10.90 -9.89 9.25
N PHE A 100 -11.81 -9.10 8.66
CA PHE A 100 -12.34 -7.88 9.29
C PHE A 100 -13.86 -7.73 9.35
N GLY A 101 -14.61 -8.70 8.84
CA GLY A 101 -16.07 -8.72 8.82
C GLY A 101 -16.72 -7.98 7.64
N GLN A 102 -18.04 -8.14 7.50
CA GLN A 102 -18.82 -7.70 6.33
C GLN A 102 -19.09 -6.17 6.22
N LYS A 103 -18.78 -5.37 7.26
CA LYS A 103 -19.29 -4.00 7.40
C LYS A 103 -18.27 -2.88 7.10
N LYS A 104 -17.06 -3.20 6.65
CA LYS A 104 -16.00 -2.21 6.48
C LYS A 104 -15.72 -1.97 5.00
N GLY A 105 -15.80 -0.70 4.59
CA GLY A 105 -15.23 -0.28 3.31
C GLY A 105 -13.72 -0.57 3.32
N SER A 106 -13.18 -0.93 2.16
CA SER A 106 -11.74 -1.11 2.01
C SER A 106 -11.22 -0.26 0.87
N THR A 107 -9.95 0.12 0.96
CA THR A 107 -9.24 0.85 -0.08
C THR A 107 -8.14 -0.05 -0.62
N TYR A 108 -8.10 -0.23 -1.94
CA TYR A 108 -7.02 -0.94 -2.61
C TYR A 108 -5.92 0.05 -2.98
N VAL A 109 -4.73 -0.13 -2.43
CA VAL A 109 -3.61 0.81 -2.58
C VAL A 109 -2.41 0.08 -3.18
N ILE A 110 -1.86 0.63 -4.25
CA ILE A 110 -0.56 0.22 -4.77
C ILE A 110 0.49 1.14 -4.17
N TYR A 111 1.34 0.59 -3.31
CA TYR A 111 2.53 1.26 -2.83
C TYR A 111 3.68 0.99 -3.78
N CYS A 112 4.38 2.03 -4.21
CA CYS A 112 5.53 1.88 -5.08
C CYS A 112 6.71 2.76 -4.69
N ALA A 113 7.93 2.28 -4.90
CA ALA A 113 9.11 3.11 -4.62
C ALA A 113 9.17 4.34 -5.53
N ARG A 114 8.71 4.20 -6.78
CA ARG A 114 8.70 5.27 -7.78
C ARG A 114 7.56 5.07 -8.77
N LEU A 115 6.83 6.15 -9.06
CA LEU A 115 5.85 6.23 -10.15
C LEU A 115 6.45 7.04 -11.30
N ARG A 116 6.23 6.61 -12.56
CA ARG A 116 6.86 7.20 -13.77
C ARG A 116 5.90 7.96 -14.67
N ASP A 117 4.63 7.97 -14.32
CA ASP A 117 3.58 8.76 -14.93
C ASP A 117 2.71 9.33 -13.79
N ASP A 118 1.62 10.00 -14.15
CA ASP A 118 0.69 10.54 -13.15
C ASP A 118 -0.04 9.44 -12.37
N GLY A 119 -0.06 8.18 -12.84
CA GLY A 119 -0.81 7.06 -12.24
C GLY A 119 -2.32 7.10 -12.48
N ASP A 120 -2.83 8.02 -13.30
CA ASP A 120 -4.26 8.22 -13.52
C ASP A 120 -4.94 6.99 -14.11
N ALA A 121 -4.27 6.29 -15.01
CA ALA A 121 -4.76 5.05 -15.59
C ALA A 121 -5.08 4.02 -14.49
N LEU A 122 -4.20 3.89 -13.49
CA LEU A 122 -4.43 3.00 -12.35
C LEU A 122 -5.55 3.50 -11.45
N ARG A 123 -5.58 4.79 -11.11
CA ARG A 123 -6.60 5.36 -10.24
C ARG A 123 -8.03 5.29 -10.82
N LYS A 124 -8.15 5.15 -12.14
CA LYS A 124 -9.43 4.89 -12.84
C LYS A 124 -9.90 3.43 -12.74
N ARG A 125 -9.02 2.49 -12.37
CA ARG A 125 -9.35 1.07 -12.19
C ARG A 125 -10.09 0.84 -10.87
N ARG A 126 -10.76 -0.31 -10.79
CA ARG A 126 -11.39 -0.81 -9.58
C ARG A 126 -10.97 -2.24 -9.32
N VAL A 127 -10.83 -2.57 -8.03
CA VAL A 127 -10.59 -3.93 -7.53
C VAL A 127 -11.67 -4.22 -6.50
N ALA A 128 -12.49 -5.25 -6.76
CA ALA A 128 -13.63 -5.61 -5.92
C ALA A 128 -14.55 -4.41 -5.59
N GLY A 129 -14.81 -3.56 -6.59
CA GLY A 129 -15.61 -2.35 -6.45
C GLY A 129 -14.87 -1.13 -5.85
N ASN A 130 -13.70 -1.30 -5.25
CA ASN A 130 -12.93 -0.21 -4.63
C ASN A 130 -12.05 0.50 -5.66
N ARG A 131 -11.96 1.83 -5.60
CA ARG A 131 -11.03 2.59 -6.45
C ARG A 131 -9.60 2.28 -6.04
N VAL A 132 -8.74 2.11 -7.04
CA VAL A 132 -7.30 1.95 -6.79
C VAL A 132 -6.71 3.30 -6.40
N GLN A 133 -5.92 3.31 -5.34
CA GLN A 133 -5.03 4.41 -5.00
C GLN A 133 -3.59 4.02 -5.31
N VAL A 134 -2.75 5.01 -5.53
CA VAL A 134 -1.30 4.82 -5.73
C VAL A 134 -0.60 5.77 -4.78
N VAL A 135 0.32 5.22 -3.99
CA VAL A 135 1.15 5.95 -3.03
C VAL A 135 2.61 5.62 -3.28
N THR A 136 3.43 6.64 -3.38
CA THR A 136 4.87 6.56 -3.64
C THR A 136 5.68 6.65 -2.35
N LEU A 137 6.95 6.21 -2.37
CA LEU A 137 7.85 6.37 -1.23
C LEU A 137 8.09 7.83 -0.87
N ASP A 138 8.19 8.72 -1.86
CA ASP A 138 8.33 10.15 -1.58
C ASP A 138 7.06 10.74 -0.96
N GLU A 139 5.87 10.35 -1.41
CA GLU A 139 4.61 10.73 -0.75
C GLU A 139 4.57 10.24 0.71
N MET A 140 5.00 9.00 0.99
CA MET A 140 5.08 8.47 2.36
C MET A 140 6.04 9.28 3.24
N ILE A 141 7.20 9.66 2.71
CA ILE A 141 8.19 10.47 3.44
C ILE A 141 7.69 11.89 3.65
N ARG A 142 7.09 12.51 2.63
CA ARG A 142 6.49 13.86 2.72
C ARG A 142 5.36 13.88 3.75
N ASP A 143 4.46 12.91 3.73
CA ASP A 143 3.37 12.78 4.72
C ASP A 143 3.92 12.55 6.13
N THR A 144 4.97 11.72 6.28
CA THR A 144 5.66 11.53 7.56
C THR A 144 6.31 12.83 8.05
N ASN A 145 6.93 13.59 7.15
CA ASN A 145 7.54 14.87 7.49
C ASN A 145 6.50 15.92 7.89
N GLN A 146 5.38 16.00 7.18
CA GLN A 146 4.27 16.89 7.55
C GLN A 146 3.70 16.53 8.92
N ARG A 147 3.49 15.23 9.19
CA ARG A 147 3.01 14.76 10.49
C ARG A 147 3.97 15.10 11.63
N LEU A 148 5.28 15.15 11.37
CA LEU A 148 6.28 15.64 12.32
C LEU A 148 6.16 17.15 12.56
N ASP A 149 5.84 17.94 11.53
CA ASP A 149 5.63 19.40 11.66
C ASP A 149 4.35 19.73 12.42
N ASP A 150 3.30 18.93 12.25
CA ASP A 150 2.01 19.12 12.91
C ASP A 150 2.04 18.75 14.40
N LYS A 151 3.09 18.05 14.86
CA LYS A 151 3.27 17.71 16.26
C LYS A 151 3.61 18.95 17.08
N GLN A 152 2.73 19.27 18.03
CA GLN A 152 2.97 20.32 19.04
C GLN A 152 4.09 19.95 20.04
N ASN A 153 4.53 18.68 20.07
CA ASN A 153 5.58 18.22 20.98
C ASN A 153 6.77 17.60 20.22
N HIS A 154 7.97 17.79 20.74
CA HIS A 154 9.22 17.22 20.18
C HIS A 154 9.41 15.74 20.55
N SER A 155 8.32 14.96 20.59
CA SER A 155 8.40 13.54 20.90
C SER A 155 9.15 12.78 19.81
N VAL A 156 9.92 11.76 20.21
CA VAL A 156 10.55 10.83 19.26
C VAL A 156 9.44 10.04 18.53
N GLU A 157 9.58 9.88 17.22
CA GLU A 157 8.64 9.09 16.43
C GLU A 157 8.57 7.63 16.91
N PRO A 158 7.37 7.03 16.97
CA PRO A 158 7.23 5.64 17.41
C PRO A 158 7.68 4.64 16.34
N THR A 159 7.72 5.03 15.06
CA THR A 159 8.04 4.14 13.93
C THR A 159 9.47 4.33 13.44
N THR A 160 10.06 3.29 12.85
CA THR A 160 11.40 3.32 12.26
C THR A 160 11.49 4.35 11.11
N LEU A 161 10.51 4.38 10.21
CA LEU A 161 10.44 5.39 9.15
C LEU A 161 10.36 6.81 9.74
N GLY A 162 9.50 7.02 10.74
CA GLY A 162 9.37 8.32 11.40
C GLY A 162 10.68 8.76 12.06
N ARG A 163 11.34 7.85 12.79
CA ARG A 163 12.65 8.13 13.42
C ARG A 163 13.72 8.42 12.39
N PHE A 164 13.73 7.71 11.28
CA PHE A 164 14.67 7.95 10.19
C PHE A 164 14.48 9.36 9.61
N VAL A 165 13.24 9.74 9.28
CA VAL A 165 12.94 11.10 8.78
C VAL A 165 13.31 12.16 9.82
N GLN A 166 12.96 11.95 11.09
CA GLN A 166 13.33 12.84 12.20
C GLN A 166 14.86 12.99 12.34
N LEU A 167 15.61 11.89 12.22
CA LEU A 167 17.07 11.89 12.25
C LEU A 167 17.66 12.69 11.08
N MET A 168 17.16 12.51 9.86
CA MET A 168 17.62 13.27 8.69
C MET A 168 17.45 14.78 8.91
N ARG A 169 16.30 15.21 9.45
CA ARG A 169 16.05 16.61 9.80
C ARG A 169 17.04 17.13 10.82
N HIS A 170 17.27 16.39 11.90
CA HIS A 170 18.21 16.80 12.96
C HIS A 170 19.66 16.85 12.47
N ALA A 171 20.03 16.00 11.50
CA ALA A 171 21.32 16.05 10.83
C ALA A 171 21.45 17.21 9.81
N GLY A 172 20.39 18.00 9.59
CA GLY A 172 20.37 19.07 8.60
C GLY A 172 20.28 18.59 7.15
N ILE A 173 19.94 17.30 6.93
CA ILE A 173 19.79 16.71 5.61
C ILE A 173 18.42 17.10 5.04
N LYS A 174 18.41 17.72 3.86
CA LYS A 174 17.19 18.06 3.13
C LYS A 174 16.81 16.91 2.20
N LEU A 175 15.60 16.39 2.36
CA LEU A 175 15.02 15.38 1.47
C LEU A 175 14.26 16.09 0.36
N GLU A 176 14.89 16.19 -0.81
CA GLU A 176 14.29 16.75 -2.02
C GLU A 176 13.76 15.60 -2.89
N PHE A 177 12.52 15.73 -3.35
CA PHE A 177 11.91 14.77 -4.26
C PHE A 177 11.51 15.46 -5.55
N PRO A 178 11.59 14.76 -6.70
CA PRO A 178 11.22 15.30 -8.01
C PRO A 178 9.77 15.77 -8.11
#